data_AF-K8ENY2-F1
#
_entry.id   AF-K8ENY2-F1
#
_cell.length_a   1.000
_cell.length_b   1.000
_cell.length_c   1.000
_cell.angle_alpha   90.00
_cell.angle_beta   90.00
_cell.angle_gamma   90.00
#
_symmetry.space_group_name_H-M   'P 1'
#
loop_
_entity.id
_entity.type
_entity.pdbx_description
1 polymer ?
#
loop_
_entity_poly.entity_id
_entity_poly.type
_entity_poly.pdbx_seq_one_letter_code
_entity_poly.pdbx_strand_id
1 'polypeptide(L)' 'MPAYNEGEVEIDEDDFKCAAVREQDRFLPIANISRIMKKALPANAKIAKDAKETVQECVSEFISFITSE' A
#
# COMPACT_ATOMS: atom_id res chain seq x y z
N MET A 1 -33.16 -23.60 -20.55
CA MET A 1 -32.03 -22.70 -20.32
C MET A 1 -32.22 -22.07 -18.95
N PRO A 2 -31.45 -22.45 -17.91
CA PRO A 2 -31.51 -21.74 -16.64
C PRO A 2 -30.71 -20.43 -16.76
N ALA A 3 -31.23 -19.37 -16.15
CA ALA A 3 -30.59 -18.07 -16.07
C ALA A 3 -29.27 -18.18 -15.29
N TYR A 4 -28.21 -17.53 -15.78
CA TYR A 4 -27.01 -17.29 -14.99
C TYR A 4 -27.38 -16.22 -13.96
N ASN A 5 -27.55 -16.61 -12.70
CA ASN A 5 -27.59 -15.65 -11.62
C ASN A 5 -26.18 -15.08 -11.47
N GLU A 6 -26.01 -13.80 -11.79
CA GLU A 6 -24.85 -13.01 -11.37
C GLU A 6 -24.89 -12.97 -9.84
N GLY A 7 -24.15 -13.88 -9.20
CA GLY A 7 -23.95 -13.83 -7.76
C GLY A 7 -23.24 -12.52 -7.45
N GLU A 8 -23.94 -11.60 -6.78
CA GLU A 8 -23.28 -10.53 -6.04
C GLU A 8 -22.28 -11.23 -5.12
N VAL A 9 -20.98 -11.00 -5.36
CA VAL A 9 -19.94 -11.47 -4.46
C VAL A 9 -20.11 -10.63 -3.19
N GLU A 10 -20.85 -11.16 -2.21
CA GLU A 10 -20.88 -10.63 -0.85
C GLU A 10 -19.45 -10.80 -0.29
N ILE A 11 -18.65 -9.75 -0.40
CA ILE A 11 -17.34 -9.71 0.27
C ILE A 11 -17.66 -9.64 1.77
N ASP A 12 -17.51 -10.76 2.45
CA ASP A 12 -17.70 -10.85 3.90
C ASP A 12 -16.79 -9.81 4.59
N GLU A 13 -17.28 -9.10 5.60
CA GLU A 13 -16.52 -8.01 6.23
C GLU A 13 -15.17 -8.51 6.80
N ASP A 14 -15.10 -9.78 7.19
CA ASP A 14 -13.88 -10.44 7.61
C ASP A 14 -12.90 -10.69 6.45
N ASP A 15 -13.39 -10.99 5.24
CA ASP A 15 -12.56 -11.18 4.04
C ASP A 15 -11.99 -9.83 3.54
N PHE A 16 -12.78 -8.75 3.61
CA PHE A 16 -12.29 -7.39 3.32
C PHE A 16 -11.21 -6.94 4.32
N LYS A 17 -11.42 -7.19 5.62
CA LYS A 17 -10.40 -6.90 6.64
C LYS A 17 -9.13 -7.72 6.41
N CYS A 18 -9.27 -9.00 6.09
CA CYS A 18 -8.13 -9.86 5.78
C CYS A 18 -7.37 -9.38 4.54
N ALA A 19 -8.08 -8.93 3.50
CA ALA A 19 -7.48 -8.33 2.31
C ALA A 19 -6.75 -7.02 2.62
N ALA A 20 -7.34 -6.14 3.44
CA ALA A 20 -6.70 -4.89 3.86
C ALA A 20 -5.45 -5.12 4.73
N VAL A 21 -5.48 -6.12 5.62
CA VAL A 21 -4.30 -6.53 6.41
C VAL A 21 -3.21 -7.06 5.49
N ARG A 22 -3.55 -7.92 4.52
CA ARG A 22 -2.61 -8.42 3.51
C ARG A 22 -2.02 -7.31 2.66
N GLU A 23 -2.78 -6.25 2.40
CA GLU A 23 -2.27 -5.08 1.68
C GLU A 23 -1.30 -4.26 2.54
N GLN A 24 -1.58 -4.11 3.84
CA GLN A 24 -0.64 -3.48 4.77
C GLN A 24 0.68 -4.26 4.89
N ASP A 25 0.65 -5.60 4.80
CA ASP A 25 1.86 -6.43 4.80
C ASP A 25 2.78 -6.14 3.60
N ARG A 26 2.25 -5.60 2.50
CA ARG A 26 3.03 -5.23 1.32
C ARG A 26 3.79 -3.92 1.50
N PHE A 27 3.40 -3.10 2.47
CA PHE A 27 3.94 -1.75 2.63
C PHE A 27 4.81 -1.63 3.89
N LEU A 28 5.92 -0.90 3.78
CA LEU A 28 6.66 -0.49 4.96
C LEU A 28 5.86 0.56 5.76
N PRO A 29 5.97 0.60 7.10
CA PRO A 29 5.30 1.61 7.91
C PRO A 29 5.62 3.04 7.44
N ILE A 30 4.60 3.89 7.31
CA ILE A 30 4.74 5.27 6.81
C ILE A 30 5.74 6.12 7.62
N ALA A 31 5.93 5.79 8.90
CA ALA A 31 6.92 6.42 9.78
C ALA A 31 8.35 6.17 9.29
N ASN A 32 8.64 4.98 8.76
CA ASN A 32 9.93 4.64 8.19
C ASN A 32 10.17 5.40 6.88
N ILE A 33 9.15 5.48 6.01
CA ILE A 33 9.18 6.28 4.78
C ILE A 33 9.48 7.75 5.10
N SER A 34 8.71 8.34 6.01
CA SER A 34 8.89 9.72 6.49
C SER A 34 10.31 9.97 7.03
N ARG A 35 10.86 9.03 7.82
CA ARG A 35 12.20 9.15 8.39
C ARG A 35 13.29 9.13 7.30
N ILE A 36 13.16 8.29 6.28
CA ILE A 36 14.12 8.21 5.18
C ILE A 36 14.02 9.47 4.29
N MET A 37 12.81 9.84 3.87
CA MET A 37 12.59 11.05 3.06
C MET A 37 13.14 12.30 3.76
N LYS A 38 12.92 12.45 5.07
CA LYS A 38 13.46 13.59 5.84
C LYS A 38 14.99 13.66 5.85
N LYS A 39 15.71 12.55 5.76
CA LYS A 39 17.18 12.55 5.72
C LYS A 39 17.73 13.20 4.45
N ALA A 40 16.94 13.20 3.37
CA ALA A 40 17.30 13.84 2.11
C ALA A 40 16.89 15.33 2.03
N LEU A 41 16.28 15.87 3.09
CA LEU A 41 15.72 17.22 3.11
C LEU A 41 16.35 18.07 4.23
N PRO A 42 16.25 19.41 4.15
CA PRO A 42 16.60 20.29 5.25
C PRO A 42 15.81 19.98 6.53
N ALA A 43 16.40 20.27 7.70
CA ALA A 43 15.86 19.88 9.02
C ALA A 43 14.38 20.28 9.28
N ASN A 44 13.94 21.41 8.72
CA ASN A 44 12.59 21.95 8.93
C ASN A 44 11.63 21.71 7.75
N ALA A 45 12.05 20.91 6.77
CA ALA A 45 11.22 20.61 5.61
C ALA A 45 9.98 19.80 6.02
N LYS A 46 8.83 20.18 5.47
CA LYS A 46 7.57 19.44 5.60
C LYS A 46 7.40 18.54 4.38
N ILE A 47 6.85 17.36 4.60
CA ILE A 47 6.51 16.40 3.55
C ILE A 47 5.00 16.24 3.57
N ALA A 48 4.36 16.46 2.43
CA ALA A 48 2.92 16.25 2.25
C ALA A 48 2.54 14.79 2.57
N LYS A 49 1.28 14.56 2.94
CA LYS A 49 0.77 13.21 3.19
C LYS A 49 0.88 12.36 1.93
N ASP A 50 0.33 12.85 0.83
CA ASP A 50 0.28 12.18 -0.47
C ASP A 50 1.69 11.82 -0.96
N ALA A 51 2.67 12.71 -0.77
CA ALA A 51 4.05 12.42 -1.13
C ALA A 51 4.65 11.22 -0.37
N LYS A 52 4.25 10.99 0.88
CA LYS A 52 4.70 9.81 1.64
C LYS A 52 4.00 8.55 1.16
N GLU A 53 2.72 8.64 0.79
CA GLU A 53 1.92 7.52 0.26
C GLU A 53 2.45 7.11 -1.12
N THR A 54 2.71 8.06 -2.02
CA THR A 54 3.33 7.77 -3.31
C THR A 54 4.70 7.10 -3.17
N VAL A 55 5.57 7.59 -2.27
CA VAL A 55 6.88 6.96 -2.05
C VAL A 55 6.75 5.58 -1.40
N GLN A 56 5.73 5.35 -0.57
CA GLN A 56 5.43 4.04 0.02
C GLN A 56 5.04 3.03 -1.06
N GLU A 57 4.22 3.44 -2.03
CA GLU A 57 3.86 2.63 -3.20
C GLU A 57 5.10 2.35 -4.06
N CYS A 58 5.84 3.39 -4.47
CA CYS A 58 7.01 3.26 -5.33
C CYS A 58 8.12 2.41 -4.72
N VAL A 59 8.39 2.50 -3.40
CA VAL A 59 9.45 1.69 -2.77
C VAL A 59 9.05 0.21 -2.70
N SER A 60 7.76 -0.08 -2.56
CA SER A 60 7.25 -1.44 -2.50
C SER A 60 7.28 -2.08 -3.88
N GLU A 61 6.93 -1.32 -4.92
CA GLU A 61 7.14 -1.71 -6.31
C GLU A 61 8.62 -1.90 -6.64
N PHE A 62 9.50 -0.99 -6.19
CA PHE A 62 10.94 -1.12 -6.40
C PHE A 62 11.53 -2.37 -5.75
N ILE A 63 11.13 -2.69 -4.51
CA ILE A 63 11.56 -3.94 -3.85
C ILE A 63 11.03 -5.15 -4.63
N SER A 64 9.78 -5.11 -5.07
CA SER A 64 9.17 -6.18 -5.88
C SER A 64 9.97 -6.37 -7.16
N PHE A 65 10.27 -5.30 -7.90
CA PHE A 65 11.08 -5.31 -9.12
C PHE A 65 12.46 -5.94 -8.90
N ILE A 66 13.19 -5.50 -7.87
CA ILE A 66 14.54 -6.03 -7.56
C ILE A 66 14.51 -7.50 -7.13
N THR A 67 13.41 -7.98 -6.55
CA THR A 67 13.28 -9.35 -6.05
C THR A 67 12.57 -10.31 -7.01
N SER A 68 11.94 -9.78 -8.06
CA SER A 68 11.25 -10.56 -9.11
C SER A 68 12.13 -10.85 -10.34
N GLU A 69 13.19 -10.08 -10.55
CA GLU A 69 14.25 -10.31 -11.56
C GLU A 69 15.41 -11.11 -10.96
#